data_AF-A0A2E1AWG5-F1
#
_entry.id   AF-A0A2E1AWG5-F1
#
_cell.length_a   1.000
_cell.length_b   1.000
_cell.length_c   1.000
_cell.angle_alpha   90.00
_cell.angle_beta   90.00
_cell.angle_gamma   90.00
#
_symmetry.space_group_name_H-M   'P 1'
#
loop_
_entity.id
_entity.type
_entity.pdbx_description
1 polymer ?
#
loop_
_entity_poly.entity_id
_entity_poly.type
_entity_poly.pdbx_seq_one_letter_code
_entity_poly.pdbx_strand_id
1 'polypeptide(L)'
;MGTRRIGTRIASVITLVLMFSSGLARAQNKSEAKLCNDESMDWFREAKFGMFIHFGAETPERLEHSDLTRTEKYEIAVKEFNPVDFDAKEWVKIAKDAGMKYIVFTTKHHDGFCKWDSKLTDWDVMDQTSFKRDIVGELAEACKEAGIELGFYYSIADWHHPEYDPVYSNRNGFHFNPNPDADITKYMDYMYGQIRELCENYQPRLFWFDGSGGFRNPNKKRILGQQEMMDLLSSYGAISNSRYGDDDSLKYVNYLSMGDNMSPSGNIGVPFETAQTMNNSWHFEASDEDWKSADTLLEYLVKIVGNGGNYLLNVGPDRNGVIPEASQNRLKIMGDWLKTNGEAIYGTKAGPYPYELNWGSMTQRKKGDRTILYLNVVDWPQDGTFKLYGLMNKVLKASLLADRTELSTSNEFNASAGLNVVSIQVPKTAPDPYVSVISLEIEGEPVIDGHFLQQNDDTVLLDAFYSTIHDEKLVPNKPLRPVDQKIFTVMQKGEGIMPTRGMTVGLNKTGQALTWDFRMVNPGTYEVAVVCNAGENQKWEADGKMKVTVAGQSVENKLREDERKENRWMAHNMKSVVSKIGKITINTAGMKTLTLEVTSDFNDLKPNVRYVQLVPIK
;
A
#
# COMPACT_ATOMS: atom_id res chain seq x y z
N MET A 1 88.06 7.41 10.57
CA MET A 1 88.47 6.17 9.89
C MET A 1 88.13 4.99 10.78
N GLY A 2 87.35 4.01 10.31
CA GLY A 2 87.01 2.84 11.12
C GLY A 2 85.71 2.17 10.65
N THR A 3 85.87 1.09 9.91
CA THR A 3 84.89 0.32 9.14
C THR A 3 84.02 -0.68 9.92
N ARG A 4 82.80 -0.90 9.38
CA ARG A 4 82.02 -2.17 9.21
C ARG A 4 81.47 -2.93 10.44
N ARG A 5 80.14 -3.14 10.48
CA ARG A 5 79.41 -4.39 10.05
C ARG A 5 77.90 -4.35 10.40
N ILE A 6 77.08 -4.64 9.38
CA ILE A 6 75.87 -5.49 9.27
C ILE A 6 75.04 -5.77 10.55
N GLY A 7 73.73 -5.49 10.48
CA GLY A 7 72.73 -6.00 11.42
C GLY A 7 71.27 -5.59 11.10
N THR A 8 70.54 -6.55 10.54
CA THR A 8 69.10 -6.73 10.25
C THR A 8 68.07 -6.03 11.18
N ARG A 9 66.97 -5.46 10.63
CA ARG A 9 65.54 -5.87 10.85
C ARG A 9 64.51 -4.77 10.50
N ILE A 10 63.62 -5.13 9.58
CA ILE A 10 62.14 -5.00 9.55
C ILE A 10 61.50 -3.83 10.33
N ALA A 11 60.73 -3.03 9.60
CA ALA A 11 59.41 -2.44 9.92
C ALA A 11 59.35 -0.94 9.58
N SER A 12 58.43 -0.57 8.68
CA SER A 12 57.60 0.66 8.68
C SER A 12 57.30 1.11 7.24
N VAL A 13 56.17 0.65 6.69
CA VAL A 13 55.41 1.43 5.69
C VAL A 13 53.96 1.42 6.17
N ILE A 14 53.67 2.32 7.11
CA ILE A 14 52.32 2.81 7.36
C ILE A 14 52.41 4.30 7.11
N THR A 15 51.60 4.78 6.17
CA THR A 15 51.03 6.12 6.00
C THR A 15 51.00 6.43 4.50
N LEU A 16 49.88 6.15 3.83
CA LEU A 16 49.21 7.07 2.89
C LEU A 16 47.95 6.45 2.24
N VAL A 17 46.91 6.09 3.00
CA VAL A 17 45.57 5.87 2.42
C VAL A 17 44.51 6.32 3.42
N LEU A 18 44.30 7.63 3.56
CA LEU A 18 43.24 8.18 4.40
C LEU A 18 42.66 9.47 3.80
N MET A 19 42.34 9.51 2.49
CA MET A 19 41.56 10.62 1.90
C MET A 19 40.78 10.23 0.62
N PHE A 20 40.16 9.05 0.54
CA PHE A 20 39.30 8.72 -0.63
C PHE A 20 37.99 7.96 -0.32
N SER A 21 37.55 7.88 0.93
CA SER A 21 36.32 7.17 1.31
C SER A 21 35.10 8.06 1.61
N SER A 22 35.23 9.39 1.61
CA SER A 22 34.11 10.30 1.90
C SER A 22 33.34 10.81 0.66
N GLY A 23 33.79 10.48 -0.55
CA GLY A 23 33.20 10.96 -1.80
C GLY A 23 32.08 10.08 -2.39
N LEU A 24 32.06 8.78 -2.08
CA LEU A 24 31.15 7.82 -2.72
C LEU A 24 29.79 7.68 -2.00
N ALA A 25 29.76 7.86 -0.67
CA ALA A 25 28.51 7.79 0.11
C ALA A 25 27.55 8.98 -0.11
N ARG A 26 28.03 10.08 -0.72
CA ARG A 26 27.24 11.32 -0.88
C ARG A 26 26.50 11.41 -2.22
N ALA A 27 26.80 10.53 -3.18
CA ALA A 27 26.20 10.55 -4.51
C ALA A 27 24.92 9.69 -4.60
N GLN A 28 24.88 8.53 -3.92
CA GLN A 28 23.67 7.68 -3.88
C GLN A 28 22.53 8.31 -3.06
N ASN A 29 22.82 9.04 -1.98
CA ASN A 29 21.79 9.71 -1.18
C ASN A 29 21.15 10.93 -1.86
N LYS A 30 21.72 11.48 -2.94
CA LYS A 30 21.17 12.69 -3.59
C LYS A 30 19.98 12.41 -4.50
N SER A 31 19.89 11.24 -5.14
CA SER A 31 18.74 10.91 -6.01
C SER A 31 17.53 10.45 -5.20
N GLU A 32 17.72 9.67 -4.13
CA GLU A 32 16.63 9.25 -3.24
C GLU A 32 16.10 10.42 -2.40
N ALA A 33 16.96 11.33 -1.95
CA ALA A 33 16.54 12.55 -1.25
C ALA A 33 15.75 13.54 -2.16
N LYS A 34 15.91 13.47 -3.49
CA LYS A 34 15.17 14.33 -4.43
C LYS A 34 13.71 13.91 -4.57
N LEU A 35 13.40 12.61 -4.41
CA LEU A 35 12.02 12.08 -4.45
C LEU A 35 11.26 12.33 -3.14
N CYS A 36 11.96 12.45 -2.01
CA CYS A 36 11.36 12.64 -0.70
C CYS A 36 11.01 14.12 -0.38
N ASN A 37 11.62 15.09 -1.08
CA ASN A 37 11.49 16.53 -0.81
C ASN A 37 10.86 17.33 -1.96
N ASP A 38 10.02 16.71 -2.79
CA ASP A 38 9.20 17.43 -3.75
C ASP A 38 8.06 18.15 -3.01
N GLU A 39 8.09 19.50 -2.99
CA GLU A 39 7.04 20.34 -2.39
C GLU A 39 5.66 20.03 -3.02
N SER A 40 5.62 19.55 -4.26
CA SER A 40 4.36 19.15 -4.92
C SER A 40 3.67 17.95 -4.26
N MET A 41 4.39 17.18 -3.44
CA MET A 41 3.87 16.00 -2.73
C MET A 41 3.39 16.30 -1.31
N ASP A 42 3.61 17.51 -0.79
CA ASP A 42 3.30 17.82 0.62
C ASP A 42 1.80 17.75 0.90
N TRP A 43 0.97 18.36 0.04
CA TRP A 43 -0.49 18.26 0.14
C TRP A 43 -0.94 16.80 0.14
N PHE A 44 -0.33 15.95 -0.70
CA PHE A 44 -0.69 14.54 -0.83
C PHE A 44 -0.33 13.78 0.44
N ARG A 45 0.87 14.00 0.99
CA ARG A 45 1.31 13.41 2.27
C ARG A 45 0.43 13.89 3.44
N GLU A 46 -0.12 15.10 3.38
CA GLU A 46 -0.99 15.64 4.42
C GLU A 46 -2.44 15.15 4.30
N ALA A 47 -2.92 14.93 3.08
CA ALA A 47 -4.30 14.62 2.75
C ALA A 47 -4.78 13.28 3.34
N LYS A 48 -3.96 12.22 3.27
CA LYS A 48 -4.18 10.86 3.79
C LYS A 48 -5.40 10.08 3.31
N PHE A 49 -6.52 10.73 3.00
CA PHE A 49 -7.79 10.09 2.70
C PHE A 49 -8.49 10.79 1.54
N GLY A 50 -8.83 10.04 0.49
CA GLY A 50 -9.46 10.53 -0.73
C GLY A 50 -10.59 9.64 -1.22
N MET A 51 -11.42 10.19 -2.10
CA MET A 51 -12.49 9.48 -2.80
C MET A 51 -12.02 9.05 -4.19
N PHE A 52 -12.20 7.77 -4.53
CA PHE A 52 -12.17 7.34 -5.92
C PHE A 52 -13.59 7.32 -6.46
N ILE A 53 -13.80 7.77 -7.69
CA ILE A 53 -15.09 7.71 -8.35
C ILE A 53 -14.92 7.03 -9.72
N HIS A 54 -15.51 5.84 -9.86
CA HIS A 54 -15.62 5.14 -11.13
C HIS A 54 -17.05 5.29 -11.65
N PHE A 55 -17.19 6.06 -12.72
CA PHE A 55 -18.49 6.37 -13.30
C PHE A 55 -18.39 6.43 -14.83
N GLY A 56 -19.37 5.85 -15.51
CA GLY A 56 -19.41 5.76 -16.96
C GLY A 56 -20.65 5.03 -17.46
N ALA A 57 -20.71 4.81 -18.77
CA ALA A 57 -21.80 4.07 -19.38
C ALA A 57 -21.79 2.59 -18.94
N GLU A 58 -22.95 2.07 -18.60
CA GLU A 58 -23.17 0.70 -18.17
C GLU A 58 -24.02 -0.03 -19.20
N THR A 59 -23.63 -1.26 -19.56
CA THR A 59 -24.42 -2.06 -20.51
C THR A 59 -25.77 -2.42 -19.89
N PRO A 60 -26.90 -2.02 -20.50
CA PRO A 60 -28.20 -2.35 -19.96
C PRO A 60 -28.42 -3.86 -19.88
N GLU A 61 -28.99 -4.35 -18.76
CA GLU A 61 -29.28 -5.77 -18.53
C GLU A 61 -30.08 -6.41 -19.69
N ARG A 62 -31.02 -5.64 -20.28
CA ARG A 62 -31.80 -6.07 -21.46
C ARG A 62 -30.96 -6.46 -22.68
N LEU A 63 -29.70 -6.05 -22.75
CA LEU A 63 -28.77 -6.37 -23.84
C LEU A 63 -27.88 -7.56 -23.53
N GLU A 64 -27.81 -8.05 -22.29
CA GLU A 64 -26.88 -9.12 -21.91
C GLU A 64 -27.08 -10.38 -22.76
N HIS A 65 -28.33 -10.81 -22.92
CA HIS A 65 -28.71 -11.99 -23.70
C HIS A 65 -29.00 -11.71 -25.18
N SER A 66 -28.67 -10.52 -25.69
CA SER A 66 -28.80 -10.22 -27.12
C SER A 66 -27.60 -10.76 -27.93
N ASP A 67 -27.84 -11.02 -29.22
CA ASP A 67 -26.85 -11.48 -30.20
C ASP A 67 -25.82 -10.41 -30.61
N LEU A 68 -25.93 -9.20 -30.05
CA LEU A 68 -25.01 -8.10 -30.30
C LEU A 68 -23.59 -8.44 -29.81
N THR A 69 -22.59 -7.90 -30.49
CA THR A 69 -21.21 -7.91 -30.00
C THR A 69 -21.08 -7.06 -28.73
N ARG A 70 -20.04 -7.32 -27.94
CA ARG A 70 -19.77 -6.50 -26.74
C ARG A 70 -19.56 -5.02 -27.07
N THR A 71 -18.98 -4.73 -28.23
CA THR A 71 -18.82 -3.36 -28.77
C THR A 71 -20.17 -2.71 -29.00
N GLU A 72 -21.05 -3.34 -29.79
CA GLU A 72 -22.37 -2.78 -30.10
C GLU A 72 -23.21 -2.56 -28.83
N LYS A 73 -23.14 -3.49 -27.87
CA LYS A 73 -23.80 -3.33 -26.57
C LYS A 73 -23.30 -2.09 -25.82
N TYR A 74 -21.99 -1.86 -25.83
CA TYR A 74 -21.39 -0.71 -25.15
C TYR A 74 -21.66 0.61 -25.90
N GLU A 75 -21.67 0.61 -27.23
CA GLU A 75 -22.05 1.80 -28.01
C GLU A 75 -23.50 2.23 -27.76
N ILE A 76 -24.41 1.26 -27.62
CA ILE A 76 -25.78 1.54 -27.20
C ILE A 76 -25.80 2.11 -25.78
N ALA A 77 -25.03 1.53 -24.85
CA ALA A 77 -24.93 2.03 -23.48
C ALA A 77 -24.47 3.50 -23.43
N VAL A 78 -23.46 3.88 -24.21
CA VAL A 78 -22.97 5.26 -24.29
C VAL A 78 -24.05 6.19 -24.85
N LYS A 79 -24.75 5.81 -25.92
CA LYS A 79 -25.85 6.62 -26.47
C LYS A 79 -27.01 6.81 -25.48
N GLU A 80 -27.25 5.83 -24.62
CA GLU A 80 -28.28 5.85 -23.57
C GLU A 80 -27.80 6.49 -22.26
N PHE A 81 -26.52 6.85 -22.15
CA PHE A 81 -25.96 7.50 -20.98
C PHE A 81 -26.59 8.87 -20.77
N ASN A 82 -27.39 9.00 -19.71
CA ASN A 82 -28.06 10.24 -19.34
C ASN A 82 -28.33 10.29 -17.82
N PRO A 83 -27.30 10.63 -17.01
CA PRO A 83 -27.44 10.67 -15.56
C PRO A 83 -28.21 11.92 -15.10
N VAL A 84 -29.53 11.80 -15.10
CA VAL A 84 -30.45 12.92 -14.83
C VAL A 84 -30.32 13.54 -13.45
N ASP A 85 -29.81 12.78 -12.48
CA ASP A 85 -29.66 13.19 -11.08
C ASP A 85 -28.19 13.52 -10.73
N PHE A 86 -27.29 13.57 -11.71
CA PHE A 86 -25.90 13.95 -11.48
C PHE A 86 -25.78 15.41 -10.99
N ASP A 87 -25.15 15.54 -9.82
CA ASP A 87 -24.76 16.80 -9.20
C ASP A 87 -23.33 16.69 -8.65
N ALA A 88 -22.40 17.40 -9.30
CA ALA A 88 -21.00 17.48 -8.88
C ALA A 88 -20.85 18.04 -7.45
N LYS A 89 -21.69 19.00 -7.05
CA LYS A 89 -21.64 19.59 -5.70
C LYS A 89 -22.05 18.59 -4.64
N GLU A 90 -23.02 17.72 -4.95
CA GLU A 90 -23.42 16.65 -4.02
C GLU A 90 -22.30 15.63 -3.84
N TRP A 91 -21.64 15.19 -4.92
CA TRP A 91 -20.50 14.27 -4.80
C TRP A 91 -19.36 14.87 -3.96
N VAL A 92 -19.00 16.12 -4.22
CA VAL A 92 -17.95 16.84 -3.47
C VAL A 92 -18.36 17.05 -2.02
N LYS A 93 -19.65 17.33 -1.76
CA LYS A 93 -20.19 17.45 -0.40
C LYS A 93 -20.08 16.12 0.35
N ILE A 94 -20.46 15.00 -0.26
CA ILE A 94 -20.32 13.66 0.35
C ILE A 94 -18.86 13.38 0.70
N ALA A 95 -17.91 13.67 -0.21
CA ALA A 95 -16.48 13.51 0.07
C ALA A 95 -16.01 14.38 1.25
N LYS A 96 -16.42 15.66 1.27
CA LYS A 96 -16.06 16.61 2.31
C LYS A 96 -16.64 16.23 3.68
N ASP A 97 -17.91 15.82 3.72
CA ASP A 97 -18.58 15.37 4.94
C ASP A 97 -17.96 14.09 5.50
N ALA A 98 -17.42 13.23 4.63
CA ALA A 98 -16.63 12.05 4.99
C ALA A 98 -15.22 12.38 5.51
N GLY A 99 -14.79 13.65 5.45
CA GLY A 99 -13.44 14.08 5.82
C GLY A 99 -12.38 13.87 4.74
N MET A 100 -12.74 13.42 3.54
CA MET A 100 -11.76 13.27 2.45
C MET A 100 -11.18 14.62 2.04
N LYS A 101 -9.92 14.61 1.57
CA LYS A 101 -9.18 15.83 1.18
C LYS A 101 -8.98 15.95 -0.32
N TYR A 102 -9.24 14.87 -1.05
CA TYR A 102 -9.10 14.84 -2.50
C TYR A 102 -10.06 13.85 -3.14
N ILE A 103 -10.32 14.05 -4.42
CA ILE A 103 -11.14 13.17 -5.28
C ILE A 103 -10.30 12.76 -6.48
N VAL A 104 -10.38 11.49 -6.89
CA VAL A 104 -9.86 10.98 -8.15
C VAL A 104 -11.03 10.50 -8.98
N PHE A 105 -11.29 11.14 -10.12
CA PHE A 105 -12.42 10.82 -10.99
C PHE A 105 -11.96 10.16 -12.29
N THR A 106 -12.65 9.10 -12.73
CA THR A 106 -12.41 8.45 -14.03
C THR A 106 -12.79 9.35 -15.20
N THR A 107 -11.86 10.19 -15.67
CA THR A 107 -12.09 11.05 -16.85
C THR A 107 -12.21 10.23 -18.12
N LYS A 108 -11.39 9.17 -18.23
CA LYS A 108 -11.44 8.15 -19.29
C LYS A 108 -11.07 6.79 -18.70
N HIS A 109 -11.92 5.78 -18.92
CA HIS A 109 -11.62 4.39 -18.52
C HIS A 109 -11.12 3.59 -19.73
N HIS A 110 -10.89 2.28 -19.58
CA HIS A 110 -10.38 1.43 -20.66
C HIS A 110 -11.27 1.46 -21.92
N ASP A 111 -12.56 1.77 -21.78
CA ASP A 111 -13.51 1.91 -22.88
C ASP A 111 -13.27 3.14 -23.80
N GLY A 112 -12.35 4.03 -23.43
CA GLY A 112 -12.03 5.23 -24.19
C GLY A 112 -13.05 6.36 -24.06
N PHE A 113 -14.21 6.15 -23.41
CA PHE A 113 -15.28 7.14 -23.33
C PHE A 113 -14.86 8.29 -22.41
N CYS A 114 -14.77 9.50 -22.98
CA CYS A 114 -14.31 10.70 -22.29
C CYS A 114 -15.48 11.42 -21.60
N LYS A 115 -15.31 11.76 -20.31
CA LYS A 115 -16.35 12.41 -19.50
C LYS A 115 -16.24 13.95 -19.52
N TRP A 116 -15.50 14.49 -20.49
CA TRP A 116 -15.34 15.91 -20.78
C TRP A 116 -15.44 16.15 -22.30
N ASP A 117 -15.58 17.41 -22.72
CA ASP A 117 -15.58 17.83 -24.13
C ASP A 117 -14.14 17.77 -24.71
N SER A 118 -13.73 16.65 -25.29
CA SER A 118 -12.37 16.50 -25.80
C SER A 118 -12.28 16.96 -27.25
N LYS A 119 -11.36 17.87 -27.57
CA LYS A 119 -11.14 18.31 -28.96
C LYS A 119 -10.42 17.27 -29.84
N LEU A 120 -10.08 16.12 -29.28
CA LEU A 120 -9.30 15.08 -29.95
C LEU A 120 -10.11 13.84 -30.32
N THR A 121 -11.36 13.72 -29.86
CA THR A 121 -12.25 12.60 -30.21
C THR A 121 -13.70 13.06 -30.13
N ASP A 122 -14.56 12.47 -30.96
CA ASP A 122 -16.02 12.57 -30.80
C ASP A 122 -16.55 11.52 -29.81
N TRP A 123 -15.71 10.61 -29.31
CA TRP A 123 -16.09 9.56 -28.36
C TRP A 123 -16.15 10.09 -26.92
N ASP A 124 -16.95 11.12 -26.73
CA ASP A 124 -17.09 11.82 -25.46
C ASP A 124 -18.54 12.11 -25.08
N VAL A 125 -18.72 12.58 -23.83
CA VAL A 125 -20.03 12.85 -23.26
C VAL A 125 -20.80 13.95 -24.00
N MET A 126 -20.10 14.93 -24.59
CA MET A 126 -20.70 16.05 -25.30
C MET A 126 -21.15 15.68 -26.70
N ASP A 127 -20.52 14.72 -27.35
CA ASP A 127 -20.83 14.34 -28.72
C ASP A 127 -21.74 13.11 -28.78
N GLN A 128 -21.47 12.08 -27.97
CA GLN A 128 -22.18 10.79 -28.07
C GLN A 128 -23.52 10.73 -27.35
N THR A 129 -23.75 11.61 -26.37
CA THR A 129 -24.86 11.43 -25.41
C THR A 129 -25.89 12.55 -25.49
N SER A 130 -27.09 12.32 -24.94
CA SER A 130 -28.10 13.38 -24.75
C SER A 130 -27.85 14.24 -23.50
N PHE A 131 -26.93 13.81 -22.63
CA PHE A 131 -26.61 14.49 -21.38
C PHE A 131 -25.95 15.86 -21.60
N LYS A 132 -25.04 15.95 -22.58
CA LYS A 132 -24.43 17.21 -23.07
C LYS A 132 -23.89 18.12 -21.96
N ARG A 133 -23.31 17.53 -20.91
CA ARG A 133 -22.68 18.23 -19.77
C ARG A 133 -21.27 17.70 -19.55
N ASP A 134 -20.35 18.63 -19.31
CA ASP A 134 -18.95 18.34 -18.99
C ASP A 134 -18.81 18.00 -17.51
N ILE A 135 -18.83 16.70 -17.19
CA ILE A 135 -18.76 16.18 -15.83
C ILE A 135 -17.44 16.56 -15.15
N VAL A 136 -16.34 16.53 -15.92
CA VAL A 136 -15.00 16.86 -15.40
C VAL A 136 -14.92 18.34 -15.04
N GLY A 137 -15.43 19.22 -15.90
CA GLY A 137 -15.52 20.65 -15.63
C GLY A 137 -16.36 20.97 -14.39
N GLU A 138 -17.56 20.39 -14.28
CA GLU A 138 -18.44 20.60 -13.13
C GLU A 138 -17.79 20.12 -11.80
N LEU A 139 -17.07 19.00 -11.82
CA LEU A 139 -16.32 18.51 -10.66
C LEU A 139 -15.12 19.42 -10.32
N ALA A 140 -14.41 19.95 -11.33
CA ALA A 140 -13.31 20.90 -11.11
C ALA A 140 -13.79 22.17 -10.40
N GLU A 141 -14.92 22.72 -10.83
CA GLU A 141 -15.53 23.88 -10.17
C GLU A 141 -15.99 23.55 -8.75
N ALA A 142 -16.71 22.45 -8.55
CA ALA A 142 -17.20 22.04 -7.23
C ALA A 142 -16.07 21.76 -6.23
N CYS A 143 -15.01 21.06 -6.66
CA CYS A 143 -13.83 20.79 -5.84
C CYS A 143 -13.13 22.10 -5.42
N LYS A 144 -12.95 23.02 -6.37
CA LYS A 144 -12.35 24.34 -6.12
C LYS A 144 -13.16 25.16 -5.11
N GLU A 145 -14.49 25.20 -5.26
CA GLU A 145 -15.39 25.86 -4.30
C GLU A 145 -15.30 25.25 -2.90
N ALA A 146 -15.17 23.92 -2.82
CA ALA A 146 -15.18 23.20 -1.55
C ALA A 146 -13.82 23.14 -0.84
N GLY A 147 -12.72 23.46 -1.54
CA GLY A 147 -11.35 23.30 -1.05
C GLY A 147 -10.91 21.83 -1.01
N ILE A 148 -11.36 21.03 -1.98
CA ILE A 148 -11.00 19.63 -2.16
C ILE A 148 -10.06 19.53 -3.36
N GLU A 149 -8.94 18.83 -3.21
CA GLU A 149 -7.99 18.66 -4.31
C GLU A 149 -8.55 17.68 -5.34
N LEU A 150 -8.50 18.04 -6.63
CA LEU A 150 -9.01 17.18 -7.70
C LEU A 150 -7.86 16.46 -8.42
N GLY A 151 -8.02 15.16 -8.62
CA GLY A 151 -7.18 14.33 -9.45
C GLY A 151 -8.00 13.59 -10.50
N PHE A 152 -7.32 13.14 -11.55
CA PHE A 152 -7.93 12.43 -12.67
C PHE A 152 -7.36 11.03 -12.78
N TYR A 153 -8.23 10.04 -12.77
CA TYR A 153 -7.90 8.74 -13.32
C TYR A 153 -7.93 8.83 -14.85
N TYR A 154 -6.87 8.33 -15.48
CA TYR A 154 -6.79 8.24 -16.92
C TYR A 154 -6.26 6.87 -17.34
N SER A 155 -7.01 6.18 -18.19
CA SER A 155 -6.53 4.92 -18.74
C SER A 155 -5.59 5.11 -19.93
N ILE A 156 -4.39 4.53 -19.82
CA ILE A 156 -3.45 4.36 -20.93
C ILE A 156 -4.01 3.36 -21.94
N ALA A 157 -4.71 2.33 -21.45
CA ALA A 157 -5.41 1.39 -22.32
C ALA A 157 -6.67 2.07 -22.90
N ASP A 158 -6.87 1.89 -24.19
CA ASP A 158 -8.03 2.41 -24.90
C ASP A 158 -8.55 1.33 -25.85
N TRP A 159 -9.70 0.76 -25.52
CA TRP A 159 -10.32 -0.31 -26.29
C TRP A 159 -11.15 0.22 -27.45
N HIS A 160 -11.25 1.53 -27.63
CA HIS A 160 -12.01 2.16 -28.70
C HIS A 160 -11.09 2.77 -29.78
N HIS A 161 -10.03 3.45 -29.38
CA HIS A 161 -9.20 4.22 -30.32
C HIS A 161 -8.50 3.33 -31.35
N PRO A 162 -8.71 3.52 -32.67
CA PRO A 162 -8.27 2.58 -33.71
C PRO A 162 -6.76 2.37 -33.76
N GLU A 163 -5.95 3.36 -33.36
CA GLU A 163 -4.48 3.25 -33.33
C GLU A 163 -3.95 2.53 -32.06
N TYR A 164 -4.81 2.12 -31.12
CA TYR A 164 -4.42 1.32 -29.95
C TYR A 164 -4.40 -0.17 -30.28
N ASP A 165 -3.22 -0.68 -30.65
CA ASP A 165 -3.06 -2.11 -30.99
C ASP A 165 -3.39 -3.02 -29.77
N PRO A 166 -4.25 -4.05 -29.92
CA PRO A 166 -4.58 -5.02 -28.88
C PRO A 166 -3.38 -5.70 -28.20
N VAL A 167 -2.20 -5.73 -28.84
CA VAL A 167 -0.94 -6.24 -28.28
C VAL A 167 -0.44 -5.41 -27.08
N TYR A 168 -0.96 -4.18 -26.91
CA TYR A 168 -0.69 -3.33 -25.75
C TYR A 168 -1.82 -3.38 -24.71
N SER A 169 -2.94 -4.07 -25.00
CA SER A 169 -4.06 -4.18 -24.07
C SER A 169 -3.66 -4.96 -22.82
N ASN A 170 -4.08 -4.45 -21.66
CA ASN A 170 -3.97 -5.12 -20.38
C ASN A 170 -4.88 -6.36 -20.27
N ARG A 171 -5.91 -6.44 -21.13
CA ARG A 171 -6.77 -7.61 -21.31
C ARG A 171 -6.44 -8.24 -22.65
N ASN A 172 -5.68 -9.34 -22.65
CA ASN A 172 -5.12 -9.99 -23.84
C ASN A 172 -6.03 -9.93 -25.08
N GLY A 173 -5.62 -9.15 -26.08
CA GLY A 173 -6.26 -9.07 -27.39
C GLY A 173 -7.60 -8.31 -27.43
N PHE A 174 -8.01 -7.67 -26.34
CA PHE A 174 -9.30 -6.97 -26.29
C PHE A 174 -9.22 -5.56 -26.87
N HIS A 175 -10.01 -5.30 -27.90
CA HIS A 175 -10.29 -4.01 -28.53
C HIS A 175 -11.65 -4.12 -29.25
N PHE A 176 -12.42 -3.03 -29.28
CA PHE A 176 -13.77 -3.02 -29.83
C PHE A 176 -13.81 -3.16 -31.36
N ASN A 177 -12.89 -2.49 -32.07
CA ASN A 177 -12.71 -2.60 -33.51
C ASN A 177 -11.24 -2.40 -33.92
N PRO A 178 -10.38 -3.43 -33.81
CA PRO A 178 -8.93 -3.27 -33.97
C PRO A 178 -8.53 -2.93 -35.41
N ASN A 179 -7.69 -1.91 -35.59
CA ASN A 179 -7.04 -1.60 -36.87
C ASN A 179 -5.85 -2.56 -37.08
N PRO A 180 -5.80 -3.35 -38.17
CA PRO A 180 -4.65 -4.23 -38.44
C PRO A 180 -3.35 -3.47 -38.73
N ASP A 181 -3.45 -2.21 -39.15
CA ASP A 181 -2.32 -1.32 -39.46
C ASP A 181 -2.12 -0.25 -38.37
N ALA A 182 -2.55 -0.53 -37.13
CA ALA A 182 -2.45 0.41 -36.01
C ALA A 182 -1.01 0.88 -35.76
N ASP A 183 -0.84 2.19 -35.61
CA ASP A 183 0.40 2.82 -35.20
C ASP A 183 0.26 3.40 -33.79
N ILE A 184 0.80 2.66 -32.82
CA ILE A 184 0.75 3.03 -31.40
C ILE A 184 1.34 4.42 -31.13
N THR A 185 2.24 4.93 -31.97
CA THR A 185 2.84 6.27 -31.76
C THR A 185 1.82 7.39 -31.95
N LYS A 186 0.89 7.24 -32.90
CA LYS A 186 -0.21 8.20 -33.07
C LYS A 186 -1.16 8.19 -31.88
N TYR A 187 -1.42 7.02 -31.30
CA TYR A 187 -2.19 6.93 -30.06
C TYR A 187 -1.46 7.60 -28.89
N MET A 188 -0.12 7.50 -28.82
CA MET A 188 0.65 8.22 -27.81
C MET A 188 0.51 9.73 -27.98
N ASP A 189 0.58 10.26 -29.21
CA ASP A 189 0.34 11.69 -29.47
C ASP A 189 -1.08 12.11 -29.03
N TYR A 190 -2.09 11.32 -29.35
CA TYR A 190 -3.48 11.51 -28.89
C TYR A 190 -3.57 11.54 -27.36
N MET A 191 -2.98 10.56 -26.67
CA MET A 191 -2.97 10.48 -25.21
C MET A 191 -2.27 11.71 -24.59
N TYR A 192 -1.10 12.10 -25.09
CA TYR A 192 -0.40 13.29 -24.61
C TYR A 192 -1.22 14.56 -24.83
N GLY A 193 -1.91 14.66 -25.96
CA GLY A 193 -2.87 15.72 -26.26
C GLY A 193 -3.99 15.78 -25.23
N GLN A 194 -4.64 14.65 -24.92
CA GLN A 194 -5.74 14.59 -23.94
C GLN A 194 -5.27 14.93 -22.53
N ILE A 195 -4.10 14.45 -22.11
CA ILE A 195 -3.53 14.80 -20.81
C ILE A 195 -3.23 16.30 -20.72
N ARG A 196 -2.67 16.88 -21.78
CA ARG A 196 -2.45 18.33 -21.85
C ARG A 196 -3.77 19.11 -21.78
N GLU A 197 -4.79 18.70 -22.53
CA GLU A 197 -6.12 19.32 -22.51
C GLU A 197 -6.72 19.29 -21.09
N LEU A 198 -6.65 18.15 -20.40
CA LEU A 198 -7.10 18.03 -19.02
C LEU A 198 -6.33 18.94 -18.06
N CYS A 199 -5.00 19.05 -18.23
CA CYS A 199 -4.16 19.96 -17.45
C CYS A 199 -4.53 21.43 -17.66
N GLU A 200 -4.66 21.85 -18.92
CA GLU A 200 -4.90 23.25 -19.30
C GLU A 200 -6.30 23.71 -18.89
N ASN A 201 -7.31 22.85 -19.06
CA ASN A 201 -8.71 23.22 -18.82
C ASN A 201 -9.10 23.11 -17.34
N TYR A 202 -8.58 22.12 -16.61
CA TYR A 202 -9.11 21.78 -15.29
C TYR A 202 -8.07 21.75 -14.15
N GLN A 203 -6.76 21.86 -14.46
CA GLN A 203 -5.68 21.99 -13.47
C GLN A 203 -5.71 20.95 -12.33
N PRO A 204 -5.76 19.64 -12.64
CA PRO A 204 -5.73 18.59 -11.62
C PRO A 204 -4.41 18.58 -10.85
N ARG A 205 -4.48 18.19 -9.58
CA ARG A 205 -3.31 18.00 -8.70
C ARG A 205 -2.63 16.64 -8.90
N LEU A 206 -3.32 15.68 -9.50
CA LEU A 206 -2.91 14.28 -9.58
C LEU A 206 -3.43 13.65 -10.87
N PHE A 207 -2.59 12.84 -11.53
CA PHE A 207 -3.02 11.82 -12.48
C PHE A 207 -2.81 10.42 -11.92
N TRP A 208 -3.88 9.65 -11.87
CA TRP A 208 -3.86 8.25 -11.50
C TRP A 208 -3.96 7.41 -12.79
N PHE A 209 -2.82 6.95 -13.30
CA PHE A 209 -2.80 6.18 -14.53
C PHE A 209 -3.13 4.71 -14.30
N ASP A 210 -3.66 4.09 -15.34
CA ASP A 210 -3.92 2.65 -15.35
C ASP A 210 -3.81 2.05 -16.75
N GLY A 211 -3.85 0.72 -16.86
CA GLY A 211 -3.89 0.04 -18.16
C GLY A 211 -2.53 -0.13 -18.84
N SER A 212 -1.41 0.13 -18.16
CA SER A 212 -0.05 0.01 -18.73
C SER A 212 0.46 -1.43 -18.93
N GLY A 213 -0.36 -2.45 -18.68
CA GLY A 213 0.05 -3.85 -18.64
C GLY A 213 0.79 -4.33 -19.90
N GLY A 214 0.37 -3.90 -21.08
CA GLY A 214 1.02 -4.26 -22.35
C GLY A 214 2.37 -3.57 -22.61
N PHE A 215 2.73 -2.57 -21.80
CA PHE A 215 4.00 -1.83 -21.87
C PHE A 215 5.06 -2.31 -20.87
N ARG A 216 4.77 -3.35 -20.09
CA ARG A 216 5.72 -3.94 -19.13
C ARG A 216 6.98 -4.50 -19.79
N ASN A 217 6.92 -4.90 -21.07
CA ASN A 217 8.10 -5.30 -21.82
C ASN A 217 9.07 -4.11 -21.97
N PRO A 218 10.35 -4.22 -21.57
CA PRO A 218 11.32 -3.13 -21.68
C PRO A 218 11.45 -2.50 -23.07
N ASN A 219 11.27 -3.28 -24.15
CA ASN A 219 11.33 -2.79 -25.53
C ASN A 219 10.11 -1.94 -25.91
N LYS A 220 8.93 -2.23 -25.32
CA LYS A 220 7.69 -1.48 -25.53
C LYS A 220 7.59 -0.27 -24.60
N LYS A 221 8.20 -0.34 -23.42
CA LYS A 221 8.11 0.68 -22.37
C LYS A 221 8.54 2.07 -22.80
N ARG A 222 9.59 2.16 -23.63
CA ARG A 222 10.12 3.44 -24.14
C ARG A 222 9.09 4.23 -24.95
N ILE A 223 8.10 3.56 -25.53
CA ILE A 223 7.03 4.17 -26.33
C ILE A 223 6.17 5.13 -25.48
N LEU A 224 6.07 4.89 -24.16
CA LEU A 224 5.30 5.76 -23.27
C LEU A 224 5.92 7.16 -23.11
N GLY A 225 7.23 7.33 -23.30
CA GLY A 225 7.90 8.63 -23.02
C GLY A 225 7.83 9.00 -21.53
N GLN A 226 8.28 8.10 -20.65
CA GLN A 226 8.08 8.27 -19.19
C GLN A 226 8.62 9.58 -18.63
N GLN A 227 9.76 10.09 -19.13
CA GLN A 227 10.29 11.35 -18.65
C GLN A 227 9.46 12.53 -19.17
N GLU A 228 9.12 12.50 -20.46
CA GLU A 228 8.38 13.55 -21.15
C GLU A 228 6.98 13.74 -20.56
N MET A 229 6.27 12.64 -20.25
CA MET A 229 4.98 12.71 -19.57
C MET A 229 5.12 13.30 -18.16
N MET A 230 6.12 12.90 -17.38
CA MET A 230 6.29 13.43 -16.03
C MET A 230 6.72 14.90 -16.03
N ASP A 231 7.54 15.31 -17.00
CA ASP A 231 7.90 16.72 -17.20
C ASP A 231 6.66 17.56 -17.56
N LEU A 232 5.77 17.02 -18.41
CA LEU A 232 4.49 17.65 -18.72
C LEU A 232 3.66 17.83 -17.44
N LEU A 233 3.41 16.78 -16.68
CA LEU A 233 2.62 16.85 -15.45
C LEU A 233 3.22 17.81 -14.42
N SER A 234 4.54 17.75 -14.23
CA SER A 234 5.26 18.62 -13.30
C SER A 234 5.14 20.10 -13.71
N SER A 235 5.10 20.41 -15.01
CA SER A 235 4.91 21.79 -15.49
C SER A 235 3.56 22.40 -15.10
N TYR A 236 2.55 21.58 -14.80
CA TYR A 236 1.26 22.00 -14.24
C TYR A 236 1.13 21.73 -12.73
N GLY A 237 2.19 21.25 -12.08
CA GLY A 237 2.20 20.93 -10.65
C GLY A 237 1.39 19.69 -10.28
N ALA A 238 1.15 18.78 -11.23
CA ALA A 238 0.45 17.52 -11.03
C ALA A 238 1.43 16.38 -10.71
N ILE A 239 1.02 15.47 -9.83
CA ILE A 239 1.77 14.26 -9.47
C ILE A 239 1.21 13.03 -10.17
N SER A 240 1.94 11.90 -10.18
CA SER A 240 1.52 10.64 -10.81
C SER A 240 1.81 9.41 -9.95
N ASN A 241 0.95 8.39 -10.09
CA ASN A 241 1.14 7.06 -9.49
C ASN A 241 2.13 6.18 -10.29
N SER A 242 2.60 5.11 -9.66
CA SER A 242 3.57 4.16 -10.23
C SER A 242 3.06 3.26 -11.36
N ARG A 243 1.75 3.26 -11.64
CA ARG A 243 1.17 2.45 -12.72
C ARG A 243 1.53 2.96 -14.11
N TYR A 244 2.10 4.16 -14.23
CA TYR A 244 2.63 4.64 -15.50
C TYR A 244 3.94 3.92 -15.89
N GLY A 245 3.81 2.87 -16.70
CA GLY A 245 4.94 2.10 -17.24
C GLY A 245 5.53 1.03 -16.31
N ASP A 246 5.30 1.08 -15.00
CA ASP A 246 5.44 -0.06 -14.05
C ASP A 246 6.80 -0.79 -14.01
N ASP A 247 7.97 -0.11 -14.16
CA ASP A 247 9.25 -0.58 -13.57
C ASP A 247 10.14 0.60 -13.14
N ASP A 248 10.86 0.42 -12.03
CA ASP A 248 11.53 1.45 -11.21
C ASP A 248 10.54 2.47 -10.65
N SER A 249 9.79 1.99 -9.66
CA SER A 249 8.48 2.48 -9.26
C SER A 249 8.41 3.93 -8.78
N LEU A 250 9.54 4.60 -8.61
CA LEU A 250 9.65 6.02 -8.26
C LEU A 250 10.73 6.75 -9.06
N LYS A 251 11.27 6.15 -10.14
CA LYS A 251 12.31 6.81 -10.94
C LYS A 251 11.77 8.05 -11.65
N TYR A 252 10.55 7.97 -12.15
CA TYR A 252 9.90 9.02 -12.92
C TYR A 252 8.67 9.58 -12.21
N VAL A 253 7.89 8.71 -11.58
CA VAL A 253 6.61 9.03 -10.90
C VAL A 253 6.81 9.38 -9.42
N ASN A 254 5.80 9.94 -8.78
CA ASN A 254 5.94 10.56 -7.45
C ASN A 254 5.60 9.61 -6.28
N TYR A 255 4.70 8.65 -6.48
CA TYR A 255 4.29 7.71 -5.43
C TYR A 255 3.86 6.34 -5.98
N LEU A 256 3.82 5.35 -5.08
CA LEU A 256 3.38 4.01 -5.42
C LEU A 256 1.87 3.87 -5.36
N SER A 257 1.25 3.33 -6.41
CA SER A 257 -0.09 2.76 -6.28
C SER A 257 0.06 1.29 -5.94
N MET A 258 -0.57 0.86 -4.84
CA MET A 258 -0.66 -0.55 -4.52
C MET A 258 -1.58 -1.28 -5.50
N GLY A 259 -1.54 -2.61 -5.46
CA GLY A 259 -2.50 -3.41 -6.21
C GLY A 259 -3.93 -3.09 -5.78
N ASP A 260 -4.88 -3.36 -6.67
CA ASP A 260 -6.31 -3.19 -6.38
C ASP A 260 -6.68 -3.91 -5.10
N ASN A 261 -7.26 -3.18 -4.14
CA ASN A 261 -7.61 -3.72 -2.83
C ASN A 261 -6.41 -4.31 -2.05
N MET A 262 -5.20 -3.81 -2.28
CA MET A 262 -3.99 -4.25 -1.59
C MET A 262 -3.33 -3.11 -0.80
N SER A 263 -2.72 -3.47 0.33
CA SER A 263 -1.93 -2.54 1.15
C SER A 263 -0.74 -3.30 1.76
N PRO A 264 0.41 -2.65 2.01
CA PRO A 264 1.50 -3.31 2.71
C PRO A 264 1.12 -3.47 4.18
N SER A 265 1.63 -4.52 4.83
CA SER A 265 1.46 -4.81 6.25
C SER A 265 2.32 -3.92 7.16
N GLY A 266 3.24 -3.12 6.60
CA GLY A 266 4.09 -2.18 7.34
C GLY A 266 4.57 -1.02 6.46
N ASN A 267 5.38 -0.15 7.06
CA ASN A 267 5.91 1.05 6.38
C ASN A 267 7.05 0.72 5.40
N ILE A 268 6.74 0.78 4.11
CA ILE A 268 7.69 0.48 3.02
C ILE A 268 8.69 1.59 2.69
N GLY A 269 8.75 2.67 3.49
CA GLY A 269 9.76 3.72 3.40
C GLY A 269 9.56 4.74 2.28
N VAL A 270 8.49 4.63 1.49
CA VAL A 270 8.19 5.51 0.36
C VAL A 270 6.70 5.90 0.34
N PRO A 271 6.34 7.05 -0.27
CA PRO A 271 4.93 7.41 -0.44
C PRO A 271 4.17 6.37 -1.24
N PHE A 272 3.01 5.96 -0.74
CA PHE A 272 2.12 5.05 -1.45
C PHE A 272 0.65 5.38 -1.22
N GLU A 273 -0.19 4.84 -2.08
CA GLU A 273 -1.64 4.92 -2.00
C GLU A 273 -2.25 3.54 -2.19
N THR A 274 -3.22 3.21 -1.34
CA THR A 274 -4.06 2.03 -1.47
C THR A 274 -5.42 2.44 -2.01
N ALA A 275 -5.70 2.03 -3.24
CA ALA A 275 -7.02 2.15 -3.84
C ALA A 275 -7.87 0.93 -3.46
N GLN A 276 -9.09 1.15 -2.98
CA GLN A 276 -9.94 0.08 -2.49
C GLN A 276 -11.42 0.32 -2.75
N THR A 277 -12.16 -0.75 -3.05
CA THR A 277 -13.62 -0.76 -3.20
C THR A 277 -14.33 -0.92 -1.85
N MET A 278 -15.51 -0.31 -1.72
CA MET A 278 -16.39 -0.53 -0.56
C MET A 278 -17.08 -1.90 -0.61
N ASN A 279 -17.52 -2.33 -1.78
CA ASN A 279 -17.99 -3.69 -2.07
C ASN A 279 -16.96 -4.43 -2.95
N ASN A 280 -17.37 -5.32 -3.85
CA ASN A 280 -16.47 -6.05 -4.75
C ASN A 280 -16.28 -5.36 -6.12
N SER A 281 -16.89 -4.20 -6.32
CA SER A 281 -16.97 -3.53 -7.62
C SER A 281 -16.41 -2.10 -7.59
N TRP A 282 -15.75 -1.71 -8.69
CA TRP A 282 -15.31 -0.33 -8.89
C TRP A 282 -16.45 0.53 -9.43
N HIS A 283 -17.06 0.11 -10.53
CA HIS A 283 -18.29 0.71 -11.05
C HIS A 283 -19.48 0.26 -10.21
N PHE A 284 -20.61 0.95 -10.36
CA PHE A 284 -21.88 0.50 -9.80
C PHE A 284 -22.22 -0.89 -10.34
N GLU A 285 -22.66 -1.77 -9.44
CA GLU A 285 -23.15 -3.11 -9.75
C GLU A 285 -24.35 -3.35 -8.84
N ALA A 286 -25.56 -3.37 -9.42
CA ALA A 286 -26.81 -3.42 -8.67
C ALA A 286 -26.95 -4.70 -7.84
N SER A 287 -26.26 -5.77 -8.22
CA SER A 287 -26.29 -7.06 -7.51
C SER A 287 -25.23 -7.18 -6.40
N ASP A 288 -24.25 -6.27 -6.33
CA ASP A 288 -23.12 -6.34 -5.39
C ASP A 288 -23.42 -5.63 -4.08
N GLU A 289 -24.13 -6.36 -3.21
CA GLU A 289 -24.50 -5.93 -1.84
C GLU A 289 -23.47 -6.35 -0.78
N ASP A 290 -22.30 -6.86 -1.17
CA ASP A 290 -21.25 -7.32 -0.24
C ASP A 290 -20.38 -6.15 0.25
N TRP A 291 -21.04 -5.25 0.98
CA TRP A 291 -20.45 -4.01 1.46
C TRP A 291 -19.60 -4.21 2.73
N LYS A 292 -18.31 -3.84 2.66
CA LYS A 292 -17.44 -3.73 3.83
C LYS A 292 -18.05 -2.81 4.88
N SER A 293 -18.02 -3.22 6.14
CA SER A 293 -18.60 -2.46 7.24
C SER A 293 -17.77 -1.21 7.60
N ALA A 294 -18.36 -0.24 8.31
CA ALA A 294 -17.69 1.01 8.65
C ALA A 294 -16.50 0.82 9.61
N ASP A 295 -16.58 -0.16 10.53
CA ASP A 295 -15.46 -0.60 11.38
C ASP A 295 -14.29 -1.10 10.53
N THR A 296 -14.55 -1.93 9.51
CA THR A 296 -13.52 -2.42 8.60
C THR A 296 -12.86 -1.27 7.82
N LEU A 297 -13.65 -0.34 7.30
CA LEU A 297 -13.15 0.81 6.54
C LEU A 297 -12.33 1.79 7.41
N LEU A 298 -12.73 2.01 8.67
CA LEU A 298 -11.97 2.81 9.62
C LEU A 298 -10.67 2.10 10.04
N GLU A 299 -10.71 0.80 10.29
CA GLU A 299 -9.51 0.01 10.57
C GLU A 299 -8.51 0.13 9.42
N TYR A 300 -8.97 0.04 8.16
CA TYR A 300 -8.11 0.23 6.99
C TYR A 300 -7.52 1.62 6.93
N LEU A 301 -8.32 2.67 7.14
CA LEU A 301 -7.81 4.03 7.15
C LEU A 301 -6.68 4.21 8.16
N VAL A 302 -6.89 3.83 9.43
CA VAL A 302 -5.87 4.04 10.46
C VAL A 302 -4.61 3.21 10.20
N LYS A 303 -4.77 1.99 9.70
CA LYS A 303 -3.65 1.08 9.40
C LYS A 303 -2.84 1.53 8.19
N ILE A 304 -3.49 1.92 7.09
CA ILE A 304 -2.80 2.44 5.89
C ILE A 304 -2.02 3.70 6.23
N VAL A 305 -2.62 4.63 6.96
CA VAL A 305 -1.98 5.88 7.38
C VAL A 305 -0.86 5.62 8.41
N GLY A 306 -1.07 4.67 9.32
CA GLY A 306 -0.04 4.20 10.26
C GLY A 306 1.18 3.59 9.58
N ASN A 307 0.99 2.98 8.40
CA ASN A 307 2.06 2.49 7.53
C ASN A 307 2.65 3.59 6.61
N GLY A 308 2.13 4.82 6.67
CA GLY A 308 2.65 5.97 5.93
C GLY A 308 1.99 6.25 4.58
N GLY A 309 0.95 5.50 4.21
CA GLY A 309 0.25 5.65 2.95
C GLY A 309 -0.97 6.57 2.99
N ASN A 310 -1.57 6.74 1.82
CA ASN A 310 -2.89 7.33 1.62
C ASN A 310 -3.93 6.26 1.31
N TYR A 311 -5.16 6.46 1.78
CA TYR A 311 -6.30 5.60 1.48
C TYR A 311 -7.22 6.26 0.45
N LEU A 312 -7.38 5.64 -0.72
CA LEU A 312 -8.25 6.09 -1.79
C LEU A 312 -9.46 5.16 -1.89
N LEU A 313 -10.57 5.58 -1.29
CA LEU A 313 -11.76 4.74 -1.12
C LEU A 313 -12.78 5.03 -2.23
N ASN A 314 -13.17 3.97 -2.95
CA ASN A 314 -14.03 4.08 -4.12
C ASN A 314 -15.52 4.16 -3.81
N VAL A 315 -16.22 4.95 -4.62
CA VAL A 315 -17.66 4.88 -4.85
C VAL A 315 -17.94 4.67 -6.34
N GLY A 316 -18.99 3.90 -6.64
CA GLY A 316 -19.53 3.76 -7.99
C GLY A 316 -20.93 4.37 -8.04
N PRO A 317 -21.08 5.61 -8.55
CA PRO A 317 -22.39 6.22 -8.76
C PRO A 317 -23.24 5.37 -9.72
N ASP A 318 -24.54 5.30 -9.47
CA ASP A 318 -25.49 4.59 -10.32
C ASP A 318 -25.68 5.28 -11.67
N ARG A 319 -26.43 4.65 -12.58
CA ARG A 319 -26.70 5.18 -13.93
C ARG A 319 -27.34 6.58 -13.96
N ASN A 320 -27.99 7.01 -12.88
CA ASN A 320 -28.61 8.33 -12.77
C ASN A 320 -27.63 9.39 -12.23
N GLY A 321 -26.43 8.97 -11.81
CA GLY A 321 -25.40 9.84 -11.24
C GLY A 321 -25.46 9.96 -9.73
N VAL A 322 -26.16 9.06 -9.03
CA VAL A 322 -26.32 9.10 -7.57
C VAL A 322 -25.33 8.14 -6.91
N ILE A 323 -24.54 8.63 -5.94
CA ILE A 323 -23.72 7.75 -5.10
C ILE A 323 -24.64 6.87 -4.24
N PRO A 324 -24.50 5.54 -4.23
CA PRO A 324 -25.41 4.66 -3.48
C PRO A 324 -25.50 5.00 -2.00
N GLU A 325 -26.70 4.87 -1.41
CA GLU A 325 -26.96 5.17 0.01
C GLU A 325 -26.06 4.34 0.94
N ALA A 326 -25.80 3.07 0.57
CA ALA A 326 -24.90 2.20 1.30
C ALA A 326 -23.47 2.78 1.42
N SER A 327 -22.97 3.44 0.37
CA SER A 327 -21.70 4.17 0.41
C SER A 327 -21.79 5.41 1.27
N GLN A 328 -22.83 6.23 1.09
CA GLN A 328 -23.03 7.48 1.85
C GLN A 328 -23.10 7.23 3.35
N ASN A 329 -23.83 6.21 3.80
CA ASN A 329 -23.99 5.87 5.22
C ASN A 329 -22.64 5.50 5.87
N ARG A 330 -21.79 4.76 5.18
CA ARG A 330 -20.45 4.38 5.65
C ARG A 330 -19.51 5.58 5.71
N LEU A 331 -19.50 6.37 4.64
CA LEU A 331 -18.72 7.61 4.56
C LEU A 331 -19.10 8.61 5.65
N LYS A 332 -20.39 8.71 5.97
CA LYS A 332 -20.88 9.53 7.08
C LYS A 332 -20.31 9.08 8.42
N ILE A 333 -20.33 7.77 8.72
CA ILE A 333 -19.76 7.22 9.96
C ILE A 333 -18.25 7.52 10.04
N MET A 334 -17.51 7.31 8.95
CA MET A 334 -16.09 7.63 8.88
C MET A 334 -15.83 9.13 9.11
N GLY A 335 -16.63 9.99 8.48
CA GLY A 335 -16.56 11.44 8.64
C GLY A 335 -16.84 11.91 10.06
N ASP A 336 -17.84 11.33 10.73
CA ASP A 336 -18.16 11.63 12.12
C ASP A 336 -17.02 11.23 13.08
N TRP A 337 -16.35 10.09 12.83
CA TRP A 337 -15.14 9.71 13.55
C TRP A 337 -13.97 10.67 13.28
N LEU A 338 -13.76 11.06 12.02
CA LEU A 338 -12.67 11.96 11.61
C LEU A 338 -12.82 13.40 12.12
N LYS A 339 -14.04 13.88 12.38
CA LYS A 339 -14.26 15.17 13.05
C LYS A 339 -13.64 15.20 14.46
N THR A 340 -13.68 14.07 15.15
CA THR A 340 -13.16 13.91 16.52
C THR A 340 -11.67 13.55 16.52
N ASN A 341 -11.27 12.61 15.65
CA ASN A 341 -9.96 11.96 15.71
C ASN A 341 -9.02 12.33 14.55
N GLY A 342 -9.43 13.23 13.65
CA GLY A 342 -8.68 13.57 12.42
C GLY A 342 -7.26 14.08 12.65
N GLU A 343 -6.95 14.62 13.84
CA GLU A 343 -5.58 15.01 14.24
C GLU A 343 -4.60 13.82 14.22
N ALA A 344 -5.09 12.60 14.45
CA ALA A 344 -4.32 11.36 14.37
C ALA A 344 -4.11 10.85 12.93
N ILE A 345 -4.74 11.50 11.95
CA ILE A 345 -4.70 11.09 10.54
C ILE A 345 -3.98 12.15 9.70
N TYR A 346 -4.59 13.31 9.51
CA TYR A 346 -4.12 14.31 8.54
C TYR A 346 -2.77 14.91 8.92
N GLY A 347 -1.84 15.03 7.98
CA GLY A 347 -0.51 15.59 8.25
C GLY A 347 0.35 14.79 9.22
N THR A 348 0.00 13.53 9.50
CA THR A 348 0.85 12.63 10.30
C THR A 348 1.85 11.88 9.44
N LYS A 349 2.87 11.32 10.09
CA LYS A 349 3.80 10.33 9.52
C LYS A 349 3.45 8.94 10.05
N ALA A 350 3.96 7.92 9.35
CA ALA A 350 3.89 6.54 9.79
C ALA A 350 4.39 6.37 11.23
N GLY A 351 3.84 5.42 11.96
CA GLY A 351 4.35 5.06 13.29
C GLY A 351 5.81 4.59 13.24
N PRO A 352 6.55 4.68 14.36
CA PRO A 352 7.94 4.28 14.40
C PRO A 352 8.19 2.76 14.22
N TYR A 353 7.20 1.90 14.50
CA TYR A 353 7.40 0.44 14.34
C TYR A 353 7.34 0.04 12.86
N PRO A 354 8.30 -0.77 12.37
CA PRO A 354 8.33 -1.17 10.97
C PRO A 354 7.34 -2.31 10.64
N TYR A 355 6.74 -2.95 11.64
CA TYR A 355 5.92 -4.16 11.49
C TYR A 355 4.46 -3.95 11.91
N GLU A 356 3.59 -4.90 11.52
CA GLU A 356 2.17 -4.90 11.84
C GLU A 356 1.93 -4.97 13.35
N LEU A 357 1.07 -4.09 13.86
CA LEU A 357 0.60 -4.07 15.24
C LEU A 357 -0.74 -4.79 15.32
N ASN A 358 -0.84 -5.79 16.18
CA ASN A 358 -2.05 -6.62 16.24
C ASN A 358 -3.27 -5.88 16.83
N TRP A 359 -3.04 -4.87 17.68
CA TRP A 359 -4.10 -4.13 18.37
C TRP A 359 -4.64 -2.92 17.58
N GLY A 360 -4.08 -2.60 16.43
CA GLY A 360 -4.48 -1.43 15.63
C GLY A 360 -3.35 -0.83 14.81
N SER A 361 -3.06 0.45 14.99
CA SER A 361 -1.98 1.16 14.31
C SER A 361 -1.45 2.33 15.12
N MET A 362 -0.38 2.96 14.63
CA MET A 362 0.13 4.19 15.21
C MET A 362 0.56 5.18 14.13
N THR A 363 0.28 6.46 14.38
CA THR A 363 0.81 7.58 13.59
C THR A 363 1.58 8.53 14.49
N GLN A 364 2.37 9.43 13.90
CA GLN A 364 3.15 10.40 14.66
C GLN A 364 3.10 11.80 14.08
N ARG A 365 3.18 12.80 14.96
CA ARG A 365 3.26 14.22 14.60
C ARG A 365 4.30 14.93 15.46
N LYS A 366 5.17 15.71 14.82
CA LYS A 366 6.11 16.58 15.51
C LYS A 366 5.42 17.82 16.07
N LYS A 367 5.76 18.21 17.30
CA LYS A 367 5.26 19.40 17.99
C LYS A 367 6.42 20.08 18.72
N GLY A 368 7.09 21.00 18.04
CA GLY A 368 8.31 21.64 18.56
C GLY A 368 9.45 20.62 18.73
N ASP A 369 9.96 20.50 19.95
CA ASP A 369 10.97 19.52 20.38
C ASP A 369 10.38 18.19 20.86
N ARG A 370 9.06 18.02 20.75
CA ARG A 370 8.32 16.83 21.18
C ARG A 370 7.69 16.12 20.01
N THR A 371 7.28 14.87 20.25
CA THR A 371 6.47 14.10 19.30
C THR A 371 5.19 13.63 19.99
N ILE A 372 4.08 13.71 19.28
CA ILE A 372 2.84 13.05 19.67
C ILE A 372 2.74 11.75 18.87
N LEU A 373 2.65 10.63 19.59
CA LEU A 373 2.29 9.34 19.04
C LEU A 373 0.79 9.13 19.23
N TYR A 374 0.05 8.91 18.14
CA TYR A 374 -1.36 8.56 18.22
C TYR A 374 -1.49 7.04 18.11
N LEU A 375 -1.88 6.40 19.21
CA LEU A 375 -2.16 4.96 19.24
C LEU A 375 -3.63 4.78 18.83
N ASN A 376 -3.86 4.32 17.60
CA ASN A 376 -5.19 4.05 17.07
C ASN A 376 -5.55 2.61 17.42
N VAL A 377 -6.24 2.43 18.54
CA VAL A 377 -6.51 1.12 19.14
C VAL A 377 -7.85 0.59 18.66
N VAL A 378 -7.80 -0.51 17.92
CA VAL A 378 -8.96 -1.28 17.42
C VAL A 378 -9.34 -2.33 18.47
N ASP A 379 -8.35 -3.12 18.90
CA ASP A 379 -8.55 -4.14 19.93
C ASP A 379 -8.26 -3.55 21.32
N TRP A 380 -9.28 -2.92 21.88
CA TRP A 380 -9.17 -2.22 23.17
C TRP A 380 -8.97 -3.18 24.35
N PRO A 381 -7.99 -2.93 25.24
CA PRO A 381 -7.72 -3.82 26.37
C PRO A 381 -8.83 -3.76 27.42
N GLN A 382 -9.37 -4.92 27.77
CA GLN A 382 -10.50 -5.05 28.71
C GLN A 382 -10.05 -5.07 30.19
N ASP A 383 -8.77 -5.30 30.44
CA ASP A 383 -8.18 -5.30 31.78
C ASP A 383 -7.91 -3.88 32.31
N GLY A 384 -8.11 -2.85 31.48
CA GLY A 384 -7.90 -1.44 31.82
C GLY A 384 -6.44 -1.00 31.73
N THR A 385 -5.55 -1.79 31.13
CA THR A 385 -4.15 -1.40 30.93
C THR A 385 -3.71 -1.65 29.49
N PHE A 386 -3.36 -0.57 28.78
CA PHE A 386 -2.66 -0.67 27.51
C PHE A 386 -1.15 -0.72 27.73
N LYS A 387 -0.45 -1.67 27.10
CA LYS A 387 1.01 -1.77 27.15
C LYS A 387 1.61 -1.41 25.81
N LEU A 388 2.65 -0.57 25.84
CA LEU A 388 3.46 -0.22 24.69
C LEU A 388 4.91 -0.67 24.93
N TYR A 389 5.37 -1.61 24.12
CA TYR A 389 6.69 -2.22 24.28
C TYR A 389 7.76 -1.50 23.47
N GLY A 390 8.94 -1.31 24.06
CA GLY A 390 10.14 -0.86 23.36
C GLY A 390 10.27 0.64 23.15
N LEU A 391 9.36 1.48 23.68
CA LEU A 391 9.51 2.93 23.63
C LEU A 391 10.56 3.40 24.65
N MET A 392 11.67 3.98 24.17
CA MET A 392 12.77 4.44 25.01
C MET A 392 12.62 5.89 25.49
N ASN A 393 11.78 6.68 24.82
CA ASN A 393 11.55 8.08 25.18
C ASN A 393 10.91 8.22 26.56
N LYS A 394 11.15 9.38 27.18
CA LYS A 394 10.35 9.83 28.31
C LYS A 394 8.95 10.18 27.83
N VAL A 395 7.95 9.56 28.45
CA VAL A 395 6.54 9.94 28.28
C VAL A 395 6.29 11.21 29.10
N LEU A 396 5.72 12.21 28.43
CA LEU A 396 5.39 13.51 29.02
C LEU A 396 3.92 13.60 29.40
N LYS A 397 3.03 13.04 28.56
CA LYS A 397 1.59 13.04 28.78
C LYS A 397 0.92 11.92 27.99
N ALA A 398 -0.14 11.34 28.54
CA ALA A 398 -1.09 10.53 27.78
C ALA A 398 -2.51 11.05 27.99
N SER A 399 -3.34 11.03 26.94
CA SER A 399 -4.75 11.35 27.04
C SER A 399 -5.56 10.64 25.96
N LEU A 400 -6.84 10.41 26.19
CA LEU A 400 -7.78 10.09 25.12
C LEU A 400 -7.87 11.29 24.16
N LEU A 401 -7.83 11.03 22.85
CA LEU A 401 -7.87 12.11 21.85
C LEU A 401 -9.24 12.80 21.82
N ALA A 402 -10.30 12.02 21.93
CA ALA A 402 -11.68 12.46 21.72
C ALA A 402 -12.15 13.54 22.70
N ASP A 403 -11.81 13.40 23.99
CA ASP A 403 -12.28 14.28 25.07
C ASP A 403 -11.13 14.91 25.88
N ARG A 404 -9.87 14.58 25.55
CA ARG A 404 -8.66 15.01 26.25
C ARG A 404 -8.57 14.54 27.69
N THR A 405 -9.33 13.52 28.09
CA THR A 405 -9.21 12.87 29.40
C THR A 405 -7.80 12.35 29.60
N GLU A 406 -7.13 12.79 30.66
CA GLU A 406 -5.75 12.42 30.97
C GLU A 406 -5.65 10.98 31.49
N LEU A 407 -4.61 10.28 31.06
CA LEU A 407 -4.37 8.88 31.40
C LEU A 407 -3.07 8.77 32.19
N SER A 408 -3.08 8.00 33.28
CA SER A 408 -1.87 7.77 34.06
C SER A 408 -0.95 6.79 33.35
N THR A 409 0.34 7.12 33.32
CA THR A 409 1.37 6.29 32.68
C THR A 409 2.48 5.90 33.64
N SER A 410 3.01 4.68 33.50
CA SER A 410 4.30 4.28 34.07
C SER A 410 5.21 3.79 32.95
N ASN A 411 6.53 3.93 33.12
CA ASN A 411 7.55 3.39 32.23
C ASN A 411 8.54 2.58 33.05
N GLU A 412 8.63 1.28 32.78
CA GLU A 412 9.46 0.34 33.53
C GLU A 412 10.41 -0.41 32.59
N PHE A 413 11.69 -0.50 32.96
CA PHE A 413 12.64 -1.33 32.24
C PHE A 413 12.49 -2.79 32.66
N ASN A 414 12.01 -3.63 31.75
CA ASN A 414 11.95 -5.07 31.95
C ASN A 414 13.35 -5.66 31.69
N ALA A 415 14.11 -5.88 32.77
CA ALA A 415 15.48 -6.38 32.69
C ALA A 415 15.60 -7.77 32.03
N SER A 416 14.59 -8.63 32.17
CA SER A 416 14.60 -9.97 31.57
C SER A 416 14.38 -9.94 30.07
N ALA A 417 13.51 -9.05 29.58
CA ALA A 417 13.25 -8.85 28.15
C ALA A 417 14.27 -7.89 27.49
N GLY A 418 14.92 -7.04 28.30
CA GLY A 418 15.86 -6.03 27.85
C GLY A 418 15.20 -4.89 27.08
N LEU A 419 13.98 -4.48 27.48
CA LEU A 419 13.22 -3.39 26.85
C LEU A 419 12.40 -2.60 27.87
N ASN A 420 12.03 -1.37 27.52
CA ASN A 420 11.08 -0.55 28.27
C ASN A 420 9.64 -0.96 27.97
N VAL A 421 8.79 -0.96 29.01
CA VAL A 421 7.35 -1.15 28.89
C VAL A 421 6.65 0.09 29.42
N VAL A 422 5.97 0.80 28.54
CA VAL A 422 5.07 1.89 28.93
C VAL A 422 3.69 1.30 29.20
N SER A 423 3.21 1.42 30.43
CA SER A 423 1.85 1.02 30.81
C SER A 423 0.97 2.26 30.92
N ILE A 424 -0.17 2.25 30.23
CA ILE A 424 -1.15 3.33 30.20
C ILE A 424 -2.44 2.79 30.81
N GLN A 425 -2.91 3.41 31.89
CA GLN A 425 -4.21 3.05 32.46
C GLN A 425 -5.31 3.63 31.59
N VAL A 426 -6.24 2.78 31.16
CA VAL A 426 -7.30 3.14 30.23
C VAL A 426 -8.67 2.68 30.78
N PRO A 427 -9.78 3.32 30.36
CA PRO A 427 -11.12 2.81 30.65
C PRO A 427 -11.26 1.35 30.21
N LYS A 428 -12.02 0.53 30.95
CA LYS A 428 -12.25 -0.88 30.56
C LYS A 428 -13.10 -1.01 29.29
N THR A 429 -13.98 -0.03 29.07
CA THR A 429 -14.80 0.05 27.85
C THR A 429 -14.12 0.97 26.86
N ALA A 430 -14.06 0.57 25.59
CA ALA A 430 -13.53 1.39 24.51
C ALA A 430 -14.31 2.71 24.43
N PRO A 431 -13.64 3.88 24.43
CA PRO A 431 -14.29 5.18 24.26
C PRO A 431 -15.05 5.35 22.94
N ASP A 432 -14.59 4.68 21.89
CA ASP A 432 -15.20 4.67 20.55
C ASP A 432 -15.43 3.22 20.10
N PRO A 433 -16.59 2.90 19.51
CA PRO A 433 -16.95 1.54 19.12
C PRO A 433 -16.19 1.02 17.88
N TYR A 434 -15.51 1.91 17.14
CA TYR A 434 -14.74 1.55 15.94
C TYR A 434 -13.24 1.58 16.23
N VAL A 435 -12.71 2.75 16.60
CA VAL A 435 -11.28 2.94 16.86
C VAL A 435 -11.10 4.00 17.94
N SER A 436 -10.52 3.62 19.07
CA SER A 436 -10.23 4.53 20.17
C SER A 436 -8.80 5.04 20.08
N VAL A 437 -8.61 6.36 20.17
CA VAL A 437 -7.28 6.97 19.98
C VAL A 437 -6.69 7.49 21.29
N ILE A 438 -5.49 7.04 21.61
CA ILE A 438 -4.67 7.56 22.71
C ILE A 438 -3.61 8.49 22.12
N SER A 439 -3.56 9.73 22.59
CA SER A 439 -2.48 10.68 22.30
C SER A 439 -1.40 10.55 23.36
N LEU A 440 -0.21 10.10 22.97
CA LEU A 440 0.97 9.92 23.83
C LEU A 440 2.06 10.93 23.44
N GLU A 441 2.24 11.97 24.24
CA GLU A 441 3.27 12.99 24.04
C GLU A 441 4.60 12.51 24.67
N ILE A 442 5.66 12.54 23.88
CA ILE A 442 7.00 12.08 24.25
C ILE A 442 8.05 13.16 24.02
N GLU A 443 9.15 13.08 24.76
CA GLU A 443 10.32 13.93 24.57
C GLU A 443 11.09 13.54 23.29
N GLY A 444 11.38 14.52 22.43
CA GLY A 444 12.21 14.32 21.24
C GLY A 444 11.55 13.54 20.10
N GLU A 445 12.37 13.09 19.16
CA GLU A 445 11.99 12.15 18.10
C GLU A 445 11.81 10.74 18.71
N PRO A 446 10.90 9.90 18.20
CA PRO A 446 10.70 8.56 18.73
C PRO A 446 11.97 7.70 18.61
N VAL A 447 12.35 7.08 19.72
CA VAL A 447 13.41 6.10 19.84
C VAL A 447 12.77 4.81 20.32
N ILE A 448 12.65 3.84 19.41
CA ILE A 448 12.06 2.54 19.69
C ILE A 448 13.10 1.43 19.61
N ASP A 449 12.79 0.29 20.22
CA ASP A 449 13.51 -0.93 19.91
C ASP A 449 13.27 -1.32 18.43
N GLY A 450 14.35 -1.48 17.68
CA GLY A 450 14.29 -1.76 16.24
C GLY A 450 14.03 -3.22 15.89
N HIS A 451 13.98 -4.13 16.87
CA HIS A 451 13.68 -5.54 16.64
C HIS A 451 12.17 -5.78 16.64
N PHE A 452 11.74 -6.92 16.08
CA PHE A 452 10.38 -7.38 16.28
C PHE A 452 10.08 -7.59 17.76
N LEU A 453 8.90 -7.17 18.21
CA LEU A 453 8.48 -7.32 19.60
C LEU A 453 7.32 -8.30 19.69
N GLN A 454 7.30 -9.07 20.77
CA GLN A 454 6.08 -9.74 21.22
C GLN A 454 4.99 -8.69 21.47
N GLN A 455 3.79 -8.98 20.97
CA GLN A 455 2.64 -8.10 20.98
C GLN A 455 1.81 -8.25 22.26
N ASN A 456 0.77 -7.43 22.42
CA ASN A 456 0.01 -7.31 23.67
C ASN A 456 -0.80 -8.57 24.06
N ASP A 457 -1.08 -9.44 23.11
CA ASP A 457 -1.76 -10.73 23.32
C ASP A 457 -0.77 -11.91 23.43
N ASP A 458 0.51 -11.61 23.65
CA ASP A 458 1.65 -12.53 23.66
C ASP A 458 2.01 -13.15 22.31
N THR A 459 1.37 -12.78 21.21
CA THR A 459 1.77 -13.24 19.88
C THR A 459 3.09 -12.62 19.41
N VAL A 460 3.81 -13.33 18.55
CA VAL A 460 4.94 -12.78 17.80
C VAL A 460 4.60 -12.87 16.32
N LEU A 461 4.61 -11.74 15.62
CA LEU A 461 4.36 -11.65 14.18
C LEU A 461 5.66 -11.25 13.47
N LEU A 462 6.19 -12.14 12.63
CA LEU A 462 7.47 -11.96 11.93
C LEU A 462 7.22 -11.83 10.44
N ASP A 463 7.07 -10.59 9.97
CA ASP A 463 6.75 -10.28 8.58
C ASP A 463 7.92 -10.61 7.65
N ALA A 464 7.65 -11.36 6.59
CA ALA A 464 8.65 -11.81 5.65
C ALA A 464 9.33 -10.66 4.89
N PHE A 465 8.65 -9.53 4.68
CA PHE A 465 9.21 -8.36 3.99
C PHE A 465 10.38 -7.70 4.74
N TYR A 466 10.44 -7.86 6.06
CA TYR A 466 11.54 -7.36 6.91
C TYR A 466 12.49 -8.46 7.38
N SER A 467 12.38 -9.67 6.81
CA SER A 467 13.31 -10.76 7.10
C SER A 467 14.70 -10.50 6.54
N THR A 468 15.69 -11.24 7.04
CA THR A 468 16.93 -11.49 6.32
C THR A 468 16.75 -12.70 5.40
N ILE A 469 16.95 -12.50 4.11
CA ILE A 469 16.90 -13.52 3.06
C ILE A 469 18.21 -14.32 3.04
N HIS A 470 18.07 -15.63 2.94
CA HIS A 470 19.15 -16.56 2.63
C HIS A 470 18.77 -17.33 1.37
N ASP A 471 19.39 -17.01 0.24
CA ASP A 471 19.20 -17.75 -1.01
C ASP A 471 20.02 -19.05 -1.03
N GLU A 472 19.57 -20.05 -1.81
CA GLU A 472 20.32 -21.30 -2.05
C GLU A 472 21.73 -21.01 -2.62
N LYS A 473 21.83 -19.98 -3.48
CA LYS A 473 23.06 -19.53 -4.11
C LYS A 473 23.18 -18.02 -3.96
N LEU A 474 24.41 -17.55 -3.77
CA LEU A 474 24.69 -16.11 -3.73
C LEU A 474 24.22 -15.44 -5.03
N VAL A 475 23.34 -14.44 -4.91
CA VAL A 475 22.96 -13.56 -6.01
C VAL A 475 23.77 -12.27 -5.88
N PRO A 476 24.74 -12.00 -6.77
CA PRO A 476 25.59 -10.82 -6.67
C PRO A 476 24.78 -9.51 -6.64
N ASN A 477 25.15 -8.58 -5.77
CA ASN A 477 24.53 -7.24 -5.61
C ASN A 477 23.07 -7.23 -5.15
N LYS A 478 22.50 -8.37 -4.74
CA LYS A 478 21.16 -8.44 -4.16
C LYS A 478 21.19 -8.05 -2.67
N PRO A 479 20.41 -7.04 -2.23
CA PRO A 479 20.26 -6.74 -0.81
C PRO A 479 19.71 -7.94 -0.03
N LEU A 480 20.22 -8.15 1.18
CA LEU A 480 19.84 -9.29 2.03
C LEU A 480 18.48 -9.12 2.72
N ARG A 481 17.90 -7.91 2.72
CA ARG A 481 16.54 -7.68 3.25
C ARG A 481 15.61 -7.30 2.09
N PRO A 482 14.39 -7.85 2.02
CA PRO A 482 13.44 -7.49 0.95
C PRO A 482 13.11 -6.00 0.93
N VAL A 483 12.97 -5.37 2.10
CA VAL A 483 12.72 -3.92 2.23
C VAL A 483 13.82 -3.04 1.61
N ASP A 484 15.05 -3.54 1.51
CA ASP A 484 16.17 -2.79 0.90
C ASP A 484 16.26 -3.00 -0.63
N GLN A 485 15.41 -3.85 -1.21
CA GLN A 485 15.35 -4.05 -2.67
C GLN A 485 14.23 -3.18 -3.26
N LYS A 486 14.25 -2.94 -4.58
CA LYS A 486 13.15 -2.18 -5.20
C LYS A 486 11.87 -3.03 -5.16
N ILE A 487 10.78 -2.47 -4.64
CA ILE A 487 9.52 -3.18 -4.33
C ILE A 487 8.86 -3.83 -5.55
N PHE A 488 9.17 -3.33 -6.76
CA PHE A 488 8.70 -3.85 -8.04
C PHE A 488 9.82 -4.48 -8.89
N THR A 489 10.94 -4.90 -8.28
CA THR A 489 12.04 -5.47 -9.06
C THR A 489 11.62 -6.78 -9.71
N VAL A 490 11.31 -6.76 -11.00
CA VAL A 490 11.34 -7.96 -11.85
C VAL A 490 12.81 -8.24 -12.21
N MET A 491 13.60 -8.71 -11.25
CA MET A 491 14.78 -9.49 -11.67
C MET A 491 14.25 -10.71 -12.42
N GLN A 492 15.07 -11.26 -13.31
CA GLN A 492 14.70 -12.43 -14.10
C GLN A 492 14.02 -13.47 -13.21
N LYS A 493 12.73 -13.73 -13.47
CA LYS A 493 11.91 -14.64 -12.65
C LYS A 493 12.69 -15.93 -12.40
N GLY A 494 13.05 -16.22 -11.15
CA GLY A 494 13.68 -17.49 -10.75
C GLY A 494 15.02 -17.39 -10.00
N GLU A 495 15.63 -16.21 -9.84
CA GLU A 495 16.90 -16.06 -9.11
C GLU A 495 16.70 -15.70 -7.61
N GLY A 496 16.20 -16.67 -6.85
CA GLY A 496 16.09 -16.57 -5.39
C GLY A 496 14.81 -15.88 -4.85
N ILE A 497 14.82 -15.55 -3.56
CA ILE A 497 13.68 -14.94 -2.84
C ILE A 497 13.60 -13.45 -3.13
N MET A 498 12.45 -12.96 -3.60
CA MET A 498 12.28 -11.55 -4.01
C MET A 498 11.12 -10.88 -3.27
N PRO A 499 11.19 -9.57 -3.01
CA PRO A 499 10.02 -8.83 -2.58
C PRO A 499 9.02 -8.67 -3.73
N THR A 500 7.75 -8.59 -3.38
CA THR A 500 6.69 -8.08 -4.24
C THR A 500 5.68 -7.35 -3.38
N ARG A 501 5.36 -6.09 -3.68
CA ARG A 501 4.24 -5.34 -3.06
C ARG A 501 4.11 -5.53 -1.53
N GLY A 502 5.22 -5.54 -0.80
CA GLY A 502 5.23 -5.71 0.68
C GLY A 502 5.25 -7.15 1.22
N MET A 503 5.59 -8.17 0.42
CA MET A 503 5.81 -9.56 0.88
C MET A 503 6.99 -10.21 0.15
N THR A 504 7.33 -11.46 0.47
CA THR A 504 8.33 -12.26 -0.27
C THR A 504 7.72 -13.34 -1.15
N VAL A 505 8.33 -13.60 -2.31
CA VAL A 505 8.02 -14.70 -3.23
C VAL A 505 9.28 -15.48 -3.59
N GLY A 506 9.13 -16.74 -4.00
CA GLY A 506 10.27 -17.57 -4.42
C GLY A 506 11.03 -18.27 -3.29
N LEU A 507 10.42 -18.37 -2.09
CA LEU A 507 10.90 -19.23 -1.00
C LEU A 507 10.37 -20.66 -1.21
N ASN A 508 11.00 -21.42 -2.10
CA ASN A 508 10.48 -22.71 -2.57
C ASN A 508 11.56 -23.79 -2.85
N LYS A 509 12.84 -23.49 -2.62
CA LYS A 509 13.98 -24.37 -2.87
C LYS A 509 14.76 -24.69 -1.60
N THR A 510 15.20 -25.94 -1.49
CA THR A 510 15.95 -26.44 -0.34
C THR A 510 17.20 -25.60 -0.10
N GLY A 511 17.44 -25.23 1.16
CA GLY A 511 18.55 -24.37 1.55
C GLY A 511 18.23 -22.86 1.49
N GLN A 512 17.07 -22.47 0.95
CA GLN A 512 16.56 -21.13 1.14
C GLN A 512 15.99 -20.95 2.55
N ALA A 513 16.20 -19.78 3.15
CA ALA A 513 15.67 -19.47 4.47
C ALA A 513 15.36 -17.98 4.66
N LEU A 514 14.52 -17.70 5.64
CA LEU A 514 14.25 -16.37 6.19
C LEU A 514 14.62 -16.35 7.66
N THR A 515 15.28 -15.28 8.13
CA THR A 515 15.66 -15.11 9.53
C THR A 515 15.18 -13.78 10.09
N TRP A 516 14.73 -13.80 11.34
CA TRP A 516 14.31 -12.61 12.09
C TRP A 516 14.89 -12.61 13.50
N ASP A 517 15.25 -11.43 13.98
CA ASP A 517 15.53 -11.18 15.38
C ASP A 517 14.33 -10.51 16.05
N PHE A 518 13.95 -11.03 17.22
CA PHE A 518 12.82 -10.51 17.98
C PHE A 518 13.04 -10.59 19.49
N ARG A 519 12.31 -9.77 20.25
CA ARG A 519 12.32 -9.79 21.71
C ARG A 519 11.11 -10.52 22.27
N MET A 520 11.40 -11.50 23.12
CA MET A 520 10.43 -12.21 23.93
C MET A 520 10.27 -11.51 25.28
N VAL A 521 9.05 -11.12 25.63
CA VAL A 521 8.73 -10.52 26.93
C VAL A 521 8.25 -11.60 27.91
N ASN A 522 7.28 -12.40 27.48
CA ASN A 522 6.62 -13.45 28.24
C ASN A 522 6.99 -14.82 27.64
N PRO A 523 7.93 -15.57 28.24
CA PRO A 523 8.27 -16.92 27.79
C PRO A 523 7.06 -17.86 27.95
N GLY A 524 7.00 -18.92 27.14
CA GLY A 524 5.86 -19.83 27.11
C GLY A 524 5.95 -20.87 26.00
N THR A 525 4.87 -21.64 25.85
CA THR A 525 4.70 -22.56 24.73
C THR A 525 3.87 -21.92 23.64
N TYR A 526 4.34 -22.04 22.41
CA TYR A 526 3.76 -21.40 21.24
C TYR A 526 3.45 -22.44 20.16
N GLU A 527 2.29 -22.32 19.53
CA GLU A 527 2.02 -22.92 18.23
C GLU A 527 2.75 -22.09 17.16
N VAL A 528 3.52 -22.76 16.31
CA VAL A 528 4.25 -22.13 15.21
C VAL A 528 3.41 -22.26 13.94
N ALA A 529 3.07 -21.13 13.35
CA ALA A 529 2.31 -21.06 12.11
C ALA A 529 3.10 -20.33 11.02
N VAL A 530 3.10 -20.89 9.82
CA VAL A 530 3.56 -20.21 8.60
C VAL A 530 2.32 -19.74 7.85
N VAL A 531 2.21 -18.43 7.62
CA VAL A 531 1.06 -17.85 6.93
C VAL A 531 1.45 -17.43 5.52
N CYS A 532 0.71 -17.96 4.55
CA CYS A 532 0.93 -17.72 3.13
C CYS A 532 -0.29 -17.05 2.49
N ASN A 533 -0.06 -16.37 1.37
CA ASN A 533 -1.13 -15.88 0.52
C ASN A 533 -1.46 -16.91 -0.55
N ALA A 534 -2.75 -17.23 -0.69
CA ALA A 534 -3.28 -18.14 -1.69
C ALA A 534 -4.53 -17.54 -2.33
N GLY A 535 -4.82 -17.92 -3.57
CA GLY A 535 -6.13 -17.63 -4.16
C GLY A 535 -7.24 -18.32 -3.37
N GLU A 536 -8.42 -17.73 -3.33
CA GLU A 536 -9.58 -18.19 -2.56
C GLU A 536 -9.89 -19.67 -2.76
N ASN A 537 -9.93 -20.10 -4.02
CA ASN A 537 -10.18 -21.49 -4.42
C ASN A 537 -8.90 -22.28 -4.73
N GLN A 538 -7.73 -21.73 -4.42
CA GLN A 538 -6.47 -22.41 -4.66
C GLN A 538 -6.33 -23.60 -3.70
N LYS A 539 -6.30 -24.81 -4.25
CA LYS A 539 -6.00 -26.03 -3.48
C LYS A 539 -4.64 -25.89 -2.79
N TRP A 540 -4.61 -26.12 -1.48
CA TRP A 540 -3.41 -25.98 -0.66
C TRP A 540 -2.92 -27.33 -0.15
N GLU A 541 -2.19 -28.04 -1.01
CA GLU A 541 -1.44 -29.24 -0.65
C GLU A 541 -0.01 -29.05 -1.15
N ALA A 542 0.92 -28.78 -0.23
CA ALA A 542 2.34 -28.71 -0.55
C ALA A 542 3.04 -30.00 -0.09
N ASP A 543 3.77 -30.63 -1.01
CA ASP A 543 4.66 -31.74 -0.65
C ASP A 543 5.98 -31.28 -0.02
N GLY A 544 6.36 -30.02 -0.27
CA GLY A 544 7.51 -29.38 0.34
C GLY A 544 7.38 -29.24 1.85
N LYS A 545 8.52 -29.16 2.52
CA LYS A 545 8.62 -29.04 3.97
C LYS A 545 9.34 -27.77 4.36
N MET A 546 8.89 -27.20 5.47
CA MET A 546 9.58 -26.12 6.13
C MET A 546 9.90 -26.49 7.58
N LYS A 547 11.05 -26.02 8.04
CA LYS A 547 11.51 -26.15 9.40
C LYS A 547 11.62 -24.76 10.02
N VAL A 548 11.04 -24.59 11.21
CA VAL A 548 11.26 -23.41 12.04
C VAL A 548 12.17 -23.77 13.20
N THR A 549 13.22 -22.97 13.38
CA THR A 549 14.19 -23.10 14.47
C THR A 549 14.21 -21.83 15.30
N VAL A 550 14.04 -21.95 16.62
CA VAL A 550 14.18 -20.84 17.58
C VAL A 550 14.51 -21.38 18.96
N ALA A 551 15.36 -20.66 19.72
CA ALA A 551 15.76 -21.02 21.09
C ALA A 551 16.28 -22.47 21.24
N GLY A 552 17.03 -22.97 20.25
CA GLY A 552 17.60 -24.32 20.24
C GLY A 552 16.60 -25.46 19.97
N GLN A 553 15.33 -25.14 19.70
CA GLN A 553 14.30 -26.10 19.29
C GLN A 553 14.02 -25.96 17.80
N SER A 554 13.54 -27.05 17.19
CA SER A 554 13.06 -27.03 15.80
C SER A 554 11.77 -27.83 15.67
N VAL A 555 10.88 -27.34 14.82
CA VAL A 555 9.71 -28.08 14.34
C VAL A 555 9.77 -28.10 12.82
N GLU A 556 9.50 -29.25 12.21
CA GLU A 556 9.49 -29.42 10.75
C GLU A 556 8.21 -30.12 10.35
N ASN A 557 7.52 -29.56 9.36
CA ASN A 557 6.34 -30.20 8.78
C ASN A 557 6.12 -29.77 7.32
N LYS A 558 5.20 -30.47 6.65
CA LYS A 558 4.62 -30.00 5.38
C LYS A 558 3.70 -28.79 5.65
N LEU A 559 3.58 -27.90 4.67
CA LEU A 559 2.56 -26.85 4.73
C LEU A 559 1.19 -27.45 4.37
N ARG A 560 0.25 -27.37 5.32
CA ARG A 560 -1.14 -27.83 5.19
C ARG A 560 -2.09 -26.68 5.43
N GLU A 561 -3.31 -26.78 4.93
CA GLU A 561 -4.35 -25.80 5.22
C GLU A 561 -5.02 -26.17 6.54
N ASP A 562 -4.50 -25.65 7.64
CA ASP A 562 -5.16 -25.77 8.95
C ASP A 562 -6.27 -24.73 9.10
N GLU A 563 -6.11 -23.59 8.41
CA GLU A 563 -7.11 -22.52 8.38
C GLU A 563 -6.95 -21.68 7.11
N ARG A 564 -8.06 -21.16 6.59
CA ARG A 564 -8.11 -20.15 5.53
C ARG A 564 -8.96 -18.99 6.00
N LYS A 565 -8.37 -17.79 6.00
CA LYS A 565 -9.00 -16.57 6.51
C LYS A 565 -9.01 -15.48 5.44
N GLU A 566 -9.94 -14.55 5.58
CA GLU A 566 -9.91 -13.30 4.83
C GLU A 566 -8.56 -12.60 5.00
N ASN A 567 -7.99 -12.15 3.88
CA ASN A 567 -6.78 -11.35 3.91
C ASN A 567 -7.12 -9.90 3.60
N ARG A 568 -7.23 -9.12 4.67
CA ARG A 568 -7.53 -7.69 4.68
C ARG A 568 -6.55 -6.80 3.90
N TRP A 569 -5.38 -7.32 3.59
CA TRP A 569 -4.29 -6.59 2.93
C TRP A 569 -4.16 -6.96 1.44
N MET A 570 -5.03 -7.84 0.95
CA MET A 570 -5.02 -8.37 -0.40
C MET A 570 -6.39 -8.23 -1.05
N ALA A 571 -6.43 -8.40 -2.38
CA ALA A 571 -7.68 -8.45 -3.12
C ALA A 571 -8.64 -9.53 -2.58
N HIS A 572 -9.95 -9.33 -2.75
CA HIS A 572 -11.01 -10.18 -2.18
C HIS A 572 -10.85 -11.67 -2.50
N ASN A 573 -10.29 -12.00 -3.67
CA ASN A 573 -10.04 -13.35 -4.14
C ASN A 573 -8.74 -13.97 -3.61
N MET A 574 -8.02 -13.27 -2.73
CA MET A 574 -6.79 -13.73 -2.08
C MET A 574 -7.05 -13.89 -0.58
N LYS A 575 -6.67 -15.05 -0.04
CA LYS A 575 -6.87 -15.41 1.36
C LYS A 575 -5.53 -15.67 2.05
N SER A 576 -5.54 -15.60 3.38
CA SER A 576 -4.42 -16.05 4.20
C SER A 576 -4.63 -17.52 4.56
N VAL A 577 -3.72 -18.38 4.11
CA VAL A 577 -3.69 -19.79 4.48
C VAL A 577 -2.68 -19.98 5.60
N VAL A 578 -3.14 -20.56 6.70
CA VAL A 578 -2.35 -20.81 7.91
C VAL A 578 -1.96 -22.29 7.93
N SER A 579 -0.66 -22.55 8.00
CA SER A 579 -0.09 -23.88 8.20
C SER A 579 0.58 -23.96 9.57
N LYS A 580 0.00 -24.74 10.49
CA LYS A 580 0.56 -25.05 11.81
C LYS A 580 1.59 -26.16 11.67
N ILE A 581 2.84 -25.86 11.97
CA ILE A 581 3.96 -26.78 11.74
C ILE A 581 4.47 -27.45 13.02
N GLY A 582 3.99 -27.01 14.19
CA GLY A 582 4.28 -27.65 15.48
C GLY A 582 4.39 -26.66 16.62
N LYS A 583 4.78 -27.18 17.80
CA LYS A 583 4.89 -26.40 19.04
C LYS A 583 6.34 -26.21 19.46
N ILE A 584 6.67 -25.01 19.95
CA ILE A 584 7.98 -24.70 20.55
C ILE A 584 7.78 -24.08 21.93
N THR A 585 8.62 -24.44 22.90
CA THR A 585 8.61 -23.84 24.24
C THR A 585 9.81 -22.92 24.44
N ILE A 586 9.60 -21.63 24.52
CA ILE A 586 10.66 -20.65 24.78
C ILE A 586 10.69 -20.40 26.28
N ASN A 587 11.77 -20.82 26.96
CA ASN A 587 11.87 -20.79 28.42
C ASN A 587 12.45 -19.49 29.00
N THR A 588 12.98 -18.61 28.16
CA THR A 588 13.65 -17.39 28.60
C THR A 588 13.18 -16.17 27.81
N ALA A 589 13.08 -15.03 28.51
CA ALA A 589 12.82 -13.75 27.87
C ALA A 589 14.06 -13.27 27.11
N GLY A 590 13.96 -12.09 26.50
CA GLY A 590 15.05 -11.41 25.81
C GLY A 590 15.13 -11.71 24.32
N MET A 591 16.25 -11.35 23.71
CA MET A 591 16.49 -11.54 22.28
C MET A 591 16.44 -13.02 21.89
N LYS A 592 15.78 -13.28 20.76
CA LYS A 592 15.70 -14.57 20.07
C LYS A 592 15.92 -14.34 18.57
N THR A 593 16.42 -15.38 17.92
CA THR A 593 16.49 -15.46 16.47
C THR A 593 15.62 -16.63 16.03
N LEU A 594 14.72 -16.39 15.09
CA LEU A 594 13.91 -17.41 14.44
C LEU A 594 14.34 -17.56 12.99
N THR A 595 14.53 -18.79 12.54
CA THR A 595 14.80 -19.12 11.13
C THR A 595 13.70 -20.02 10.59
N LEU A 596 13.14 -19.66 9.43
CA LEU A 596 12.27 -20.48 8.61
C LEU A 596 13.07 -20.98 7.40
N GLU A 597 13.30 -22.29 7.31
CA GLU A 597 14.10 -22.92 6.26
C GLU A 597 13.24 -23.85 5.40
N VAL A 598 13.43 -23.82 4.07
CA VAL A 598 12.91 -24.85 3.17
C VAL A 598 13.82 -26.07 3.26
N THR A 599 13.30 -27.18 3.81
CA THR A 599 14.05 -28.44 3.96
C THR A 599 13.68 -29.50 2.92
N SER A 600 12.61 -29.26 2.16
CA SER A 600 12.27 -30.03 0.97
C SER A 600 11.59 -29.13 -0.05
N ASP A 601 12.04 -29.22 -1.31
CA ASP A 601 11.56 -28.42 -2.44
C ASP A 601 10.03 -28.41 -2.58
N PHE A 602 9.52 -27.25 -2.98
CA PHE A 602 8.13 -27.04 -3.36
C PHE A 602 8.04 -26.98 -4.90
N ASN A 603 7.59 -28.07 -5.52
CA ASN A 603 7.52 -28.22 -6.97
C ASN A 603 6.19 -27.72 -7.56
N ASP A 604 5.06 -28.12 -6.96
CA ASP A 604 3.72 -27.83 -7.49
C ASP A 604 3.12 -26.53 -6.92
N LEU A 605 3.23 -26.35 -5.60
CA LEU A 605 2.71 -25.20 -4.87
C LEU A 605 3.86 -24.35 -4.33
N LYS A 606 4.10 -23.17 -4.90
CA LYS A 606 5.11 -22.24 -4.39
C LYS A 606 4.50 -21.35 -3.30
N PRO A 607 4.95 -21.46 -2.03
CA PRO A 607 4.35 -20.70 -0.95
C PRO A 607 4.76 -19.23 -1.04
N ASN A 608 3.77 -18.34 -1.11
CA ASN A 608 3.97 -16.90 -0.95
C ASN A 608 3.90 -16.58 0.55
N VAL A 609 5.01 -16.81 1.26
CA VAL A 609 5.06 -16.59 2.71
C VAL A 609 4.93 -15.09 3.00
N ARG A 610 3.95 -14.78 3.84
CA ARG A 610 3.68 -13.42 4.31
C ARG A 610 4.33 -13.18 5.66
N TYR A 611 4.14 -14.08 6.61
CA TYR A 611 4.77 -14.00 7.94
C TYR A 611 4.85 -15.37 8.62
N VAL A 612 5.73 -15.46 9.60
CA VAL A 612 5.72 -16.53 10.61
C VAL A 612 5.08 -15.97 11.88
N GLN A 613 4.19 -16.75 12.50
CA GLN A 613 3.52 -16.37 13.73
C GLN A 613 3.80 -17.38 14.84
N LEU A 614 4.11 -16.89 16.03
CA LEU A 614 4.09 -17.66 17.28
C LEU A 614 2.81 -17.29 18.02
N VAL A 615 1.89 -18.26 18.14
CA VAL A 615 0.61 -18.07 18.85
C VAL A 615 0.73 -18.70 20.24
N PRO A 616 0.54 -17.95 21.34
CA PRO A 616 0.67 -18.48 22.69
C PRO A 616 -0.40 -19.56 22.94
N ILE A 617 0.02 -20.69 23.52
CA ILE A 617 -0.88 -21.72 24.01
C ILE A 617 -1.12 -21.44 25.49
N LYS A 618 -2.33 -20.96 25.80
CA LYS A 618 -2.76 -20.66 27.18
C LYS A 618 -3.17 -21.91 27.93
#